data_AF-A0A412HAS7-F1
#
_entry.id   AF-A0A412HAS7-F1
#
_cell.length_a   1.000
_cell.length_b   1.000
_cell.length_c   1.000
_cell.angle_alpha   90.00
_cell.angle_beta   90.00
_cell.angle_gamma   90.00
#
_symmetry.space_group_name_H-M   'P 1'
#
loop_
_entity.id
_entity.type
_entity.pdbx_description
1 polymer ?
#
loop_
_entity_poly.entity_id
_entity_poly.type
_entity_poly.pdbx_seq_one_letter_code
_entity_poly.pdbx_strand_id
1 'polypeptide(L)'
;MANIVKLTGCKEVSHDIYAYFTCDAEKALKALELEIPCTGANSTGAYNIYFNDEGEIICEYMTFCVTREFKKVSSIQDAVEWMDKKMNENE
;
A
#
# COMPACT_ATOMS: atom_id res chain seq x y z
N MET A 1 -17.35 3.53 -7.11
CA MET A 1 -16.98 2.20 -6.56
C MET A 1 -16.39 2.43 -5.19
N ALA A 2 -16.67 1.60 -4.18
CA ALA A 2 -15.91 1.67 -2.94
C ALA A 2 -14.48 1.25 -3.25
N ASN A 3 -13.50 2.09 -2.89
CA ASN A 3 -12.08 1.79 -3.09
C ASN A 3 -11.54 0.77 -2.05
N ILE A 4 -12.37 0.33 -1.10
CA ILE A 4 -12.06 -0.76 -0.18
C ILE A 4 -12.53 -2.08 -0.83
N VAL A 5 -11.64 -3.06 -0.92
CA VAL A 5 -11.94 -4.38 -1.50
C VAL A 5 -11.56 -5.48 -0.51
N LYS A 6 -12.47 -6.43 -0.33
CA LYS A 6 -12.23 -7.65 0.45
C LYS A 6 -11.29 -8.57 -0.30
N LEU A 7 -10.20 -8.98 0.34
CA LEU A 7 -9.21 -9.89 -0.23
C LEU A 7 -9.63 -11.35 -0.01
N THR A 8 -10.30 -11.95 -1.00
CA THR A 8 -10.84 -13.31 -0.89
C THR A 8 -9.81 -14.42 -1.13
N GLY A 9 -8.58 -14.07 -1.52
CA GLY A 9 -7.49 -15.01 -1.80
C GLY A 9 -6.59 -15.33 -0.60
N CYS A 10 -6.80 -14.68 0.55
CA CYS A 10 -5.99 -14.88 1.75
C CYS A 10 -6.28 -16.25 2.37
N LYS A 11 -5.23 -17.03 2.63
CA LYS A 11 -5.31 -18.31 3.35
C LYS A 11 -4.97 -18.09 4.82
N GLU A 12 -5.55 -18.91 5.69
CA GLU A 12 -5.20 -18.98 7.13
C GLU A 12 -5.51 -17.72 7.94
N VAL A 13 -6.43 -16.86 7.46
CA VAL A 13 -6.95 -15.72 8.23
C VAL A 13 -8.27 -16.04 8.92
N SER A 14 -8.38 -15.60 10.18
CA SER A 14 -9.57 -15.78 11.04
C SER A 14 -10.67 -14.75 10.80
N HIS A 15 -10.41 -13.74 9.97
CA HIS A 15 -11.29 -12.60 9.74
C HIS A 15 -11.13 -12.08 8.30
N ASP A 16 -12.08 -11.24 7.90
CA ASP A 16 -12.05 -10.61 6.58
C ASP A 16 -10.90 -9.61 6.50
N ILE A 17 -10.02 -9.78 5.51
CA ILE A 17 -9.00 -8.78 5.18
C ILE A 17 -9.52 -7.87 4.07
N TYR A 18 -9.21 -6.59 4.21
CA TYR A 18 -9.53 -5.56 3.24
C TYR A 18 -8.25 -4.85 2.79
N ALA A 19 -8.22 -4.39 1.55
CA ALA A 19 -7.22 -3.43 1.08
C ALA A 19 -7.91 -2.21 0.50
N TYR A 20 -7.26 -1.06 0.63
CA TYR A 20 -7.71 0.19 0.05
C TYR A 20 -6.92 0.53 -1.22
N PHE A 21 -7.65 0.68 -2.33
CA PHE A 21 -7.10 1.03 -3.63
C PHE A 21 -7.06 2.55 -3.83
N THR A 22 -5.87 3.15 -3.82
CA THR A 22 -5.72 4.60 -3.97
C THR A 22 -4.33 4.99 -4.47
N CYS A 23 -4.21 6.11 -5.17
CA CYS A 23 -2.93 6.82 -5.39
C CYS A 23 -2.95 8.21 -4.75
N ASP A 24 -3.95 8.47 -3.91
CA ASP A 24 -4.17 9.72 -3.18
C ASP A 24 -3.59 9.58 -1.77
N ALA A 25 -2.62 10.44 -1.46
CA ALA A 25 -1.87 10.44 -0.21
C ALA A 25 -2.76 10.63 1.03
N GLU A 26 -3.73 11.55 0.98
CA GLU A 26 -4.61 11.82 2.12
C GLU A 26 -5.50 10.62 2.43
N LYS A 27 -6.00 9.95 1.39
CA LYS A 27 -6.81 8.74 1.57
C LYS A 27 -5.97 7.55 2.01
N ALA A 28 -4.74 7.41 1.52
CA ALA A 28 -3.82 6.37 1.96
C ALA A 28 -3.47 6.53 3.44
N LEU A 29 -3.18 7.75 3.89
CA LEU A 29 -2.92 8.07 5.29
C LEU A 29 -4.08 7.61 6.19
N LYS A 30 -5.32 8.03 5.88
CA LYS A 30 -6.51 7.65 6.67
C LYS A 30 -6.76 6.13 6.69
N ALA A 31 -6.47 5.43 5.59
CA ALA A 31 -6.64 3.99 5.54
C ALA A 31 -5.57 3.27 6.39
N LEU A 32 -4.32 3.70 6.31
CA LEU A 32 -3.21 3.13 7.08
C LEU A 32 -3.35 3.40 8.58
N GLU A 33 -3.89 4.56 8.99
CA GLU A 33 -4.25 4.85 10.39
C GLU A 33 -5.31 3.90 10.96
N LEU A 34 -6.12 3.29 10.08
CA LEU A 34 -7.11 2.27 10.42
C LEU A 34 -6.56 0.84 10.24
N GLU A 35 -5.23 0.69 10.07
CA GLU A 35 -4.53 -0.57 9.81
C GLU A 35 -5.02 -1.29 8.54
N ILE A 36 -5.58 -0.55 7.58
CA ILE A 36 -6.00 -1.08 6.28
C ILE A 36 -4.83 -0.94 5.30
N PRO A 37 -4.27 -2.04 4.78
CA PRO A 37 -3.20 -1.99 3.80
C PRO A 37 -3.66 -1.26 2.53
N CYS A 38 -2.75 -0.51 1.93
CA CYS A 38 -3.01 0.29 0.74
C CYS A 38 -2.27 -0.26 -0.46
N THR A 39 -2.89 -0.17 -1.63
CA THR A 39 -2.25 -0.48 -2.90
C THR A 39 -2.81 0.41 -3.99
N GLY A 40 -2.04 0.65 -5.03
CA GLY A 40 -2.44 1.52 -6.13
C GLY A 40 -1.55 1.31 -7.33
N ALA A 41 -2.06 1.64 -8.51
CA ALA A 41 -1.32 1.51 -9.75
C ALA A 41 -1.66 2.66 -10.69
N ASN A 42 -0.68 3.07 -11.48
CA ASN A 42 -0.79 4.05 -12.55
C ASN A 42 -0.10 3.49 -13.82
N SER A 43 0.18 4.36 -14.80
CA SER A 43 0.87 3.95 -16.04
C SER A 43 2.35 3.61 -15.87
N THR A 44 2.97 3.98 -14.74
CA THR A 44 4.42 3.82 -14.50
C THR A 44 4.73 2.64 -13.57
N GLY A 45 3.79 2.26 -12.71
CA GLY A 45 3.97 1.15 -11.79
C GLY A 45 2.80 0.93 -10.84
N ALA A 46 3.07 0.15 -9.80
CA ALA A 46 2.17 -0.10 -8.69
C ALA A 46 2.93 -0.03 -7.37
N TYR A 47 2.22 0.24 -6.28
CA TYR A 47 2.78 0.18 -4.94
C TYR A 47 1.91 -0.67 -4.02
N ASN A 48 2.53 -1.19 -2.95
CA ASN A 48 1.85 -1.76 -1.79
C ASN A 48 2.42 -1.15 -0.51
N ILE A 49 1.55 -0.80 0.44
CA ILE A 49 1.92 -0.49 1.82
C ILE A 49 1.11 -1.40 2.74
N TYR A 50 1.78 -2.14 3.60
CA TYR A 50 1.16 -3.07 4.53
C TYR A 50 1.96 -3.18 5.84
N PHE A 51 1.32 -3.77 6.85
CA PHE A 51 1.94 -4.10 8.13
C PHE A 51 2.30 -5.59 8.12
N ASN A 52 3.55 -5.94 8.40
CA ASN A 52 3.95 -7.35 8.49
C ASN A 52 3.58 -7.95 9.86
N ASP A 53 3.90 -9.24 10.05
CA ASP A 53 3.60 -9.97 11.30
C ASP A 53 4.27 -9.37 12.55
N GLU A 54 5.33 -8.56 12.36
CA GLU A 54 6.05 -7.85 13.42
C GLU A 54 5.48 -6.43 13.67
N GLY A 55 4.42 -6.04 12.94
CA GLY A 55 3.82 -4.70 13.00
C GLY A 55 4.64 -3.62 12.30
N GLU A 56 5.60 -4.00 11.47
CA GLU A 56 6.46 -3.08 10.73
C GLU A 56 5.76 -2.61 9.46
N ILE A 57 5.97 -1.33 9.11
CA ILE A 57 5.39 -0.74 7.91
C ILE A 57 6.31 -1.05 6.73
N ILE A 58 5.79 -1.85 5.80
CA ILE A 58 6.48 -2.29 4.59
C ILE A 58 5.92 -1.56 3.39
N CYS A 59 6.83 -1.08 2.54
CA CYS A 59 6.52 -0.41 1.28
C CYS A 59 7.19 -1.15 0.12
N GLU A 60 6.42 -1.42 -0.93
CA GLU A 60 6.88 -2.09 -2.15
C GLU A 60 6.50 -1.28 -3.37
N TYR A 61 7.44 -1.03 -4.27
CA TYR A 61 7.18 -0.44 -5.58
C TYR A 61 7.48 -1.45 -6.67
N MET A 62 6.55 -1.59 -7.61
CA MET A 62 6.57 -2.61 -8.66
C MET A 62 6.45 -1.97 -10.05
N THR A 63 7.22 -2.47 -11.01
CA THR A 63 7.04 -2.15 -12.43
C THR A 63 7.10 -3.43 -13.24
N PHE A 64 6.22 -3.57 -14.25
CA PHE A 64 6.13 -4.78 -15.09
C PHE A 64 6.02 -6.08 -14.26
N CYS A 65 5.22 -6.06 -13.20
CA CYS A 65 5.04 -7.18 -12.27
C CYS A 65 6.31 -7.61 -11.50
N VAL A 66 7.32 -6.74 -11.41
CA VAL A 66 8.57 -6.99 -10.68
C VAL A 66 8.75 -5.94 -9.59
N THR A 67 8.99 -6.37 -8.36
CA THR A 67 9.37 -5.49 -7.25
C THR A 67 10.71 -4.83 -7.56
N ARG A 68 10.72 -3.51 -7.65
CA ARG A 68 11.91 -2.68 -7.91
C ARG A 68 12.49 -2.11 -6.63
N GLU A 69 11.63 -1.78 -5.68
CA GLU A 69 12.02 -1.25 -4.39
C GLU A 69 11.20 -1.94 -3.30
N PHE A 70 11.90 -2.34 -2.24
CA PHE A 70 11.33 -2.86 -1.02
C PHE A 70 11.98 -2.09 0.12
N LYS A 71 11.19 -1.50 1.01
CA LYS A 71 11.72 -0.78 2.17
C LYS A 71 10.80 -0.89 3.37
N LYS A 72 11.42 -0.83 4.54
CA LYS A 72 10.76 -0.65 5.83
C LYS A 72 10.83 0.83 6.23
N VAL A 73 9.75 1.38 6.76
CA VAL A 73 9.70 2.75 7.26
C VAL A 73 9.28 2.81 8.73
N SER A 74 9.62 3.91 9.39
CA SER A 74 9.35 4.15 10.80
C SER A 74 7.96 4.72 11.10
N SER A 75 7.30 5.30 10.10
CA SER A 75 5.99 5.94 10.30
C SER A 75 5.09 5.81 9.07
N ILE A 76 3.78 5.91 9.30
CA ILE A 76 2.76 5.95 8.23
C ILE A 76 3.01 7.15 7.31
N GLN A 77 3.40 8.29 7.89
CA GLN A 77 3.72 9.50 7.13
C GLN A 77 4.84 9.24 6.12
N ASP A 78 5.95 8.61 6.55
CA ASP A 78 7.07 8.24 5.67
C ASP A 78 6.61 7.30 4.54
N ALA A 79 5.67 6.39 4.82
CA ALA A 79 5.13 5.46 3.84
C ALA A 79 4.31 6.19 2.76
N VAL A 80 3.44 7.11 3.20
CA VAL A 80 2.56 7.89 2.32
C VAL A 80 3.36 8.86 1.47
N GLU A 81 4.33 9.59 2.04
CA GLU A 81 5.21 10.49 1.29
C GLU A 81 6.04 9.73 0.25
N TRP A 82 6.54 8.55 0.62
CA TRP A 82 7.24 7.69 -0.32
C TRP A 82 6.34 7.22 -1.46
N MET A 83 5.10 6.82 -1.16
CA MET A 83 4.13 6.40 -2.18
C MET A 83 3.76 7.54 -3.11
N ASP A 84 3.47 8.71 -2.54
CA ASP A 84 3.11 9.91 -3.30
C ASP A 84 4.22 10.27 -4.28
N LYS A 85 5.47 10.21 -3.82
CA LYS A 85 6.66 10.36 -4.66
C LYS A 85 6.66 9.35 -5.81
N LYS A 86 6.50 8.05 -5.54
CA LYS A 86 6.54 7.00 -6.58
C LYS A 86 5.40 7.09 -7.57
N MET A 87 4.22 7.54 -7.14
CA MET A 87 3.02 7.56 -7.97
C MET A 87 2.84 8.86 -8.75
N ASN A 88 3.42 9.97 -8.29
CA ASN A 88 3.21 11.30 -8.86
C ASN A 88 4.47 11.99 -9.38
N GLU A 89 5.68 11.59 -8.97
CA GLU A 89 6.91 12.06 -9.59
C GLU A 89 7.35 11.09 -10.70
N ASN A 90 7.25 11.53 -11.95
CA ASN A 90 7.92 10.89 -13.07
C ASN A 90 9.42 11.21 -12.95
N GLU A 91 10.25 10.22 -12.58
CA GLU A 91 11.68 10.26 -12.92
C GLU A 91 11.88 10.09 -14.43
#